data_AF-A0A177G9Q6-F1
#
_entry.id   AF-A0A177G9Q6-F1
#
_cell.length_a   1.000
_cell.length_b   1.000
_cell.length_c   1.000
_cell.angle_alpha   90.00
_cell.angle_beta   90.00
_cell.angle_gamma   90.00
#
_symmetry.space_group_name_H-M   'P 1'
#
loop_
_entity.id
_entity.type
_entity.pdbx_description
1 polymer ?
#
loop_
_entity_poly.entity_id
_entity_poly.type
_entity_poly.pdbx_seq_one_letter_code
_entity_poly.pdbx_strand_id
1 'polypeptide(L)'
;MYSVPVVKDGTVTWQFGQEKASTISSGMFWTGDAFDFISAIASDTKITQAVLDTSVAQFGPDADVIRMAPGQRLDFSAQGTLATANNHTLSYEAGDSALEYKVGGQPVVKVADDHSVTVNNGNLFVSNGNSLVLQNKGGYTNVFLYVDAEGNLTYLGGIGTFKGSIVNTTAAPSSSQASCKAGQFADDANYHYACIADNSWKRVGWSSGSW
;
A
#
# COMPACT_ATOMS: atom_id res chain seq x y z
N MET A 1 -17.47 48.49 24.78
CA MET A 1 -15.99 48.53 24.69
C MET A 1 -15.46 47.95 26.00
N TYR A 2 -15.05 46.67 26.00
CA TYR A 2 -14.58 45.98 27.20
C TYR A 2 -13.09 46.27 27.36
N SER A 3 -12.73 47.22 28.23
CA SER A 3 -11.32 47.47 28.54
C SER A 3 -10.83 46.36 29.45
N VAL A 4 -9.95 45.51 28.94
CA VAL A 4 -9.34 44.45 29.73
C VAL A 4 -8.47 45.08 30.83
N PRO A 5 -8.62 44.69 32.11
CA PRO A 5 -7.82 45.24 33.20
C PRO A 5 -6.33 44.98 32.97
N VAL A 6 -5.54 46.03 33.08
CA VAL A 6 -4.08 45.97 33.07
C VAL A 6 -3.61 46.28 34.49
N VAL A 7 -3.05 45.28 35.18
CA VAL A 7 -2.53 45.41 36.55
C VAL A 7 -1.01 45.46 36.45
N LYS A 8 -0.39 46.47 37.07
CA LYS A 8 1.07 46.54 37.17
C LYS A 8 1.53 46.02 38.52
N ASP A 9 2.50 45.13 38.50
CA ASP A 9 3.25 44.67 39.67
C ASP A 9 4.74 44.92 39.42
N GLY A 10 5.25 46.01 39.98
CA GLY A 10 6.59 46.51 39.68
C GLY A 10 6.78 46.79 38.19
N THR A 11 7.74 46.10 37.56
CA THR A 11 8.02 46.18 36.11
C THR A 11 7.17 45.24 35.26
N VAL A 12 6.40 44.35 35.89
CA VAL A 12 5.57 43.35 35.20
C VAL A 12 4.17 43.91 34.99
N THR A 13 3.64 43.72 33.79
CA THR A 13 2.27 44.10 33.43
C THR A 13 1.43 42.84 33.20
N TRP A 14 0.43 42.65 34.04
CA TRP A 14 -0.53 41.56 33.99
C TRP A 14 -1.78 42.00 33.23
N GLN A 15 -2.22 41.20 32.27
CA GLN A 15 -3.45 41.41 31.50
C GLN A 15 -4.19 40.07 31.40
N PHE A 16 -5.43 40.02 31.88
CA PHE A 16 -6.23 38.78 31.93
C PHE A 16 -7.28 38.75 30.82
N GLY A 17 -7.41 37.65 30.08
CA GLY A 17 -8.54 37.45 29.17
C GLY A 17 -8.36 37.92 27.73
N GLN A 18 -7.11 38.05 27.26
CA GLN A 18 -6.83 37.92 25.82
C GLN A 18 -6.41 36.48 25.53
N GLU A 19 -7.03 35.88 24.51
CA GLU A 19 -6.51 34.70 23.83
C GLU A 19 -5.20 35.12 23.13
N LYS A 20 -4.09 35.05 23.85
CA LYS A 20 -2.77 35.22 23.23
C LYS A 20 -2.33 33.88 22.69
N ALA A 21 -1.96 33.85 21.40
CA ALA A 21 -1.18 32.76 20.83
C ALA A 21 0.10 32.61 21.66
N SER A 22 0.12 31.63 22.56
CA SER A 22 1.33 31.22 23.27
C SER A 22 2.15 30.38 22.31
N THR A 23 3.28 30.90 21.87
CA THR A 23 4.23 30.14 21.03
C THR A 23 5.32 29.58 21.93
N ILE A 24 5.34 28.27 22.10
CA ILE A 24 6.50 27.57 22.65
C ILE A 24 7.45 27.32 21.48
N SER A 25 8.57 28.04 21.43
CA SER A 25 9.59 27.84 20.37
C SER A 25 10.29 26.49 20.49
N SER A 26 10.26 25.92 21.69
CA SER A 26 11.09 24.80 22.10
C SER A 26 10.46 24.08 23.30
N GLY A 27 9.97 22.84 23.12
CA GLY A 27 9.32 22.07 24.18
C GLY A 27 10.28 21.24 25.05
N MET A 28 11.12 20.41 24.42
CA MET A 28 12.04 19.51 25.11
C MET A 28 13.29 19.28 24.24
N PHE A 29 14.47 19.51 24.81
CA PHE A 29 15.77 19.39 24.12
C PHE A 29 16.70 18.55 25.00
N TRP A 30 17.29 17.51 24.40
CA TRP A 30 18.32 16.70 25.04
C TRP A 30 19.63 16.88 24.28
N THR A 31 20.74 17.03 25.01
CA THR A 31 22.08 17.28 24.45
C THR A 31 23.10 16.33 25.11
N GLY A 32 23.87 15.58 24.33
CA GLY A 32 24.86 14.60 24.83
C GLY A 32 24.94 13.35 23.94
N ASP A 33 25.88 12.45 24.24
CA ASP A 33 26.26 11.33 23.36
C ASP A 33 25.30 10.12 23.42
N ALA A 34 24.56 9.93 24.52
CA ALA A 34 23.55 8.89 24.65
C ALA A 34 22.54 9.22 25.77
N PHE A 35 21.25 9.04 25.47
CA PHE A 35 20.16 9.04 26.45
C PHE A 35 19.32 7.78 26.24
N ASP A 36 19.08 7.03 27.31
CA ASP A 36 18.23 5.84 27.27
C ASP A 36 16.84 6.19 27.83
N PHE A 37 15.83 6.18 26.94
CA PHE A 37 14.43 6.38 27.28
C PHE A 37 13.67 5.10 26.93
N ILE A 38 13.18 4.40 27.95
CA ILE A 38 12.42 3.15 27.76
C ILE A 38 10.99 3.47 27.28
N SER A 39 10.30 4.41 27.93
CA SER A 39 9.03 4.96 27.45
C SER A 39 8.70 6.27 28.16
N ALA A 40 8.10 7.22 27.43
CA ALA A 40 7.52 8.43 28.01
C ALA A 40 6.08 8.19 28.53
N ILE A 41 5.37 7.20 27.97
CA ILE A 41 3.99 6.83 28.33
C ILE A 41 3.94 5.31 28.49
N ALA A 42 3.73 4.84 29.72
CA ALA A 42 3.88 3.43 30.08
C ALA A 42 2.58 2.82 30.67
N SER A 43 2.69 1.56 31.11
CA SER A 43 1.63 0.71 31.66
C SER A 43 0.58 1.47 32.48
N ASP A 44 -0.69 1.11 32.27
CA ASP A 44 -1.88 1.66 32.94
C ASP A 44 -2.26 3.11 32.59
N THR A 45 -1.55 3.75 31.64
CA THR A 45 -1.97 5.06 31.12
C THR A 45 -3.16 4.91 30.16
N LYS A 46 -4.32 5.44 30.55
CA LYS A 46 -5.49 5.56 29.67
C LYS A 46 -5.46 6.89 28.92
N ILE A 47 -5.03 6.87 27.66
CA ILE A 47 -5.19 8.00 26.75
C ILE A 47 -6.62 7.95 26.19
N THR A 48 -7.40 9.01 26.38
CA THR A 48 -8.81 9.08 25.92
C THR A 48 -8.99 9.68 24.53
N GLN A 49 -7.93 10.24 23.95
CA GLN A 49 -7.88 10.83 22.60
C GLN A 49 -6.55 10.51 21.90
N ALA A 50 -5.95 11.43 21.14
CA ALA A 50 -4.66 11.24 20.48
C ALA A 50 -3.47 11.67 21.39
N VAL A 51 -2.35 10.94 21.30
CA VAL A 51 -1.08 11.34 21.94
C VAL A 51 -0.50 12.59 21.29
N LEU A 52 -0.71 12.72 19.98
CA LEU A 52 -0.36 13.88 19.18
C LEU A 52 -1.56 14.26 18.32
N ASP A 53 -2.19 15.39 18.62
CA ASP A 53 -3.32 15.94 17.85
C ASP A 53 -2.90 17.26 17.21
N THR A 54 -2.91 17.29 15.88
CA THR A 54 -2.58 18.48 15.07
C THR A 54 -3.77 18.94 14.23
N SER A 55 -4.99 18.49 14.55
CA SER A 55 -6.21 18.71 13.74
C SER A 55 -6.57 20.18 13.48
N VAL A 56 -6.12 21.12 14.32
CA VAL A 56 -6.33 22.57 14.16
C VAL A 56 -5.04 23.37 13.95
N ALA A 57 -3.89 22.69 13.86
CA ALA A 57 -2.61 23.35 13.68
C ALA A 57 -2.43 23.83 12.24
N GLN A 58 -1.81 25.01 12.08
CA GLN A 58 -1.46 25.58 10.77
C GLN A 58 0.03 25.39 10.51
N PHE A 59 0.37 24.75 9.40
CA PHE A 59 1.76 24.44 9.04
C PHE A 59 2.27 25.41 7.98
N GLY A 60 3.50 25.91 8.18
CA GLY A 60 4.25 26.56 7.12
C GLY A 60 4.70 25.56 6.04
N PRO A 61 5.21 26.03 4.90
CA PRO A 61 5.55 25.16 3.76
C PRO A 61 6.61 24.09 4.07
N ASP A 62 7.50 24.34 5.04
CA ASP A 62 8.60 23.44 5.41
C ASP A 62 8.41 22.77 6.79
N ALA A 63 7.21 22.89 7.37
CA ALA A 63 6.92 22.35 8.69
C ALA A 63 6.47 20.89 8.60
N ASP A 64 7.05 20.03 9.43
CA ASP A 64 6.69 18.61 9.56
C ASP A 64 6.09 18.34 10.94
N VAL A 65 5.13 17.41 11.01
CA VAL A 65 4.64 16.89 12.30
C VAL A 65 5.70 16.04 12.97
N ILE A 66 6.39 15.20 12.18
CA ILE A 66 7.49 14.33 12.60
C ILE A 66 8.56 14.41 11.51
N ARG A 67 9.76 14.86 11.88
CA ARG A 67 10.96 14.83 11.02
C ARG A 67 11.97 13.87 11.62
N MET A 68 12.42 12.92 10.81
CA MET A 68 13.31 11.85 11.23
C MET A 68 14.49 11.75 10.26
N ALA A 69 15.67 11.44 10.77
CA ALA A 69 16.82 11.09 9.95
C ALA A 69 16.62 9.69 9.34
N PRO A 70 17.23 9.40 8.17
CA PRO A 70 17.17 8.06 7.60
C PRO A 70 17.62 6.97 8.58
N GLY A 71 16.94 5.82 8.55
CA GLY A 71 17.16 4.69 9.46
C GLY A 71 16.53 4.85 10.85
N GLN A 72 16.00 6.03 11.20
CA GLN A 72 15.10 6.14 12.35
C GLN A 72 13.74 5.51 12.02
N ARG A 73 13.11 4.91 13.03
CA ARG A 73 11.91 4.07 12.83
C ARG A 73 10.78 4.42 13.77
N LEU A 74 9.56 4.28 13.24
CA LEU A 74 8.33 4.21 14.03
C LEU A 74 8.02 2.74 14.28
N ASP A 75 7.83 2.36 15.54
CA ASP A 75 7.56 0.97 15.95
C ASP A 75 6.07 0.74 16.18
N PHE A 76 5.54 -0.32 15.57
CA PHE A 76 4.15 -0.78 15.63
C PHE A 76 4.03 -2.17 16.29
N SER A 77 5.06 -2.63 17.02
CA SER A 77 5.06 -3.91 17.71
C SER A 77 4.13 -3.91 18.93
N ALA A 78 3.40 -5.00 19.18
CA ALA A 78 2.16 -4.99 19.96
C ALA A 78 2.28 -5.36 21.46
N GLN A 79 3.47 -5.36 22.07
CA GLN A 79 3.64 -5.89 23.44
C GLN A 79 4.42 -4.98 24.39
N GLY A 80 4.90 -3.80 23.97
CA GLY A 80 5.51 -2.80 24.86
C GLY A 80 6.74 -3.30 25.65
N THR A 81 7.34 -4.43 25.26
CA THR A 81 8.55 -4.98 25.89
C THR A 81 9.73 -4.84 24.94
N LEU A 82 10.92 -4.59 25.49
CA LEU A 82 12.16 -4.49 24.70
C LEU A 82 12.45 -5.74 23.86
N ALA A 83 12.06 -6.92 24.35
CA ALA A 83 12.24 -8.19 23.62
C ALA A 83 11.41 -8.29 22.33
N THR A 84 10.34 -7.50 22.23
CA THR A 84 9.42 -7.50 21.08
C THR A 84 9.45 -6.19 20.30
N ALA A 85 10.28 -5.23 20.72
CA ALA A 85 10.41 -3.95 20.07
C ALA A 85 11.00 -4.11 18.67
N ASN A 86 10.60 -3.21 17.78
CA ASN A 86 11.06 -3.11 16.39
C ASN A 86 10.80 -4.35 15.53
N ASN A 87 9.84 -5.20 15.92
CA ASN A 87 9.38 -6.31 15.10
C ASN A 87 8.54 -5.82 13.92
N HIS A 88 7.80 -4.72 14.05
CA HIS A 88 7.02 -4.09 12.99
C HIS A 88 7.39 -2.62 12.91
N THR A 89 8.03 -2.17 11.84
CA THR A 89 8.55 -0.80 11.77
C THR A 89 8.23 -0.10 10.47
N LEU A 90 8.13 1.23 10.51
CA LEU A 90 8.06 2.12 9.36
C LEU A 90 9.25 3.08 9.41
N SER A 91 10.06 3.13 8.35
CA SER A 91 11.26 3.97 8.28
C SER A 91 11.59 4.36 6.83
N TYR A 92 12.30 5.48 6.65
CA TYR A 92 12.96 5.79 5.39
C TYR A 92 14.40 5.27 5.43
N GLU A 93 14.79 4.48 4.44
CA GLU A 93 16.09 3.81 4.37
C GLU A 93 16.95 4.43 3.27
N ALA A 94 18.00 5.15 3.64
CA ALA A 94 18.86 5.86 2.69
C ALA A 94 19.59 4.91 1.71
N GLY A 95 19.94 3.70 2.17
CA GLY A 95 20.60 2.70 1.31
C GLY A 95 19.71 2.24 0.14
N ASP A 96 18.40 2.27 0.34
CA ASP A 96 17.41 1.82 -0.62
C ASP A 96 16.64 2.97 -1.28
N SER A 97 16.85 4.22 -0.82
CA SER A 97 16.11 5.41 -1.24
C SER A 97 14.59 5.16 -1.24
N ALA A 98 14.09 4.61 -0.12
CA ALA A 98 12.72 4.14 -0.01
C ALA A 98 12.13 4.30 1.39
N LEU A 99 10.82 4.56 1.44
CA LEU A 99 9.99 4.35 2.62
C LEU A 99 9.63 2.86 2.73
N GLU A 100 9.89 2.25 3.87
CA GLU A 100 9.76 0.80 4.08
C GLU A 100 8.90 0.47 5.29
N TYR A 101 7.95 -0.45 5.09
CA TYR A 101 7.35 -1.21 6.19
C TYR A 101 8.09 -2.54 6.35
N LYS A 102 8.65 -2.79 7.53
CA LYS A 102 9.45 -3.98 7.84
C LYS A 102 8.80 -4.85 8.90
N VAL A 103 8.94 -6.16 8.74
CA VAL A 103 8.59 -7.18 9.73
C VAL A 103 9.81 -8.03 10.03
N GLY A 104 10.21 -8.13 11.31
CA GLY A 104 11.42 -8.85 11.73
C GLY A 104 12.69 -8.30 11.07
N GLY A 105 12.73 -6.99 10.81
CA GLY A 105 13.83 -6.31 10.12
C GLY A 105 13.86 -6.49 8.60
N GLN A 106 12.95 -7.27 8.01
CA GLN A 106 12.86 -7.49 6.56
C GLN A 106 11.78 -6.61 5.92
N PRO A 107 12.05 -5.94 4.78
CA PRO A 107 11.05 -5.13 4.10
C PRO A 107 9.92 -6.01 3.55
N VAL A 108 8.68 -5.65 3.87
CA VAL A 108 7.46 -6.29 3.35
C VAL A 108 6.84 -5.44 2.25
N VAL A 109 6.82 -4.12 2.43
CA VAL A 109 6.38 -3.16 1.40
C VAL A 109 7.37 -2.01 1.33
N LYS A 110 7.72 -1.60 0.11
CA LYS A 110 8.63 -0.47 -0.17
C LYS A 110 7.99 0.50 -1.15
N VAL A 111 8.14 1.80 -0.90
CA VAL A 111 7.86 2.88 -1.85
C VAL A 111 9.16 3.64 -2.07
N ALA A 112 9.75 3.48 -3.25
CA ALA A 112 11.05 4.07 -3.59
C ALA A 112 10.91 5.41 -4.31
N ASP A 113 11.96 6.22 -4.23
CA ASP A 113 12.01 7.57 -4.83
C ASP A 113 11.95 7.53 -6.37
N ASP A 114 12.23 6.37 -6.99
CA ASP A 114 12.04 6.12 -8.43
C ASP A 114 10.57 5.83 -8.81
N HIS A 115 9.65 6.04 -7.88
CA HIS A 115 8.21 5.81 -7.99
C HIS A 115 7.80 4.34 -8.04
N SER A 116 8.70 3.40 -7.75
CA SER A 116 8.34 1.99 -7.65
C SER A 116 7.69 1.66 -6.31
N VAL A 117 6.73 0.73 -6.36
CA VAL A 117 6.14 0.10 -5.17
C VAL A 117 6.42 -1.39 -5.25
N THR A 118 7.08 -1.92 -4.23
CA THR A 118 7.43 -3.35 -4.15
C THR A 118 6.69 -4.01 -2.99
N VAL A 119 6.06 -5.15 -3.25
CA VAL A 119 5.50 -6.05 -2.23
C VAL A 119 6.35 -7.32 -2.20
N ASN A 120 7.09 -7.53 -1.11
CA ASN A 120 7.99 -8.68 -0.99
C ASN A 120 7.25 -9.91 -0.46
N ASN A 121 7.36 -11.04 -1.18
CA ASN A 121 6.73 -12.32 -0.80
C ASN A 121 5.22 -12.21 -0.51
N GLY A 122 4.53 -11.28 -1.17
CA GLY A 122 3.11 -11.02 -0.99
C GLY A 122 2.38 -10.82 -2.31
N ASN A 123 1.07 -10.58 -2.24
CA ASN A 123 0.21 -10.38 -3.39
C ASN A 123 -0.33 -8.95 -3.42
N LEU A 124 -0.52 -8.41 -4.62
CA LEU A 124 -1.33 -7.21 -4.81
C LEU A 124 -2.78 -7.62 -5.03
N PHE A 125 -3.67 -7.27 -4.09
CA PHE A 125 -5.10 -7.50 -4.21
C PHE A 125 -5.82 -6.24 -4.69
N VAL A 126 -6.60 -6.37 -5.77
CA VAL A 126 -7.54 -5.33 -6.21
C VAL A 126 -8.93 -5.74 -5.75
N SER A 127 -9.55 -4.90 -4.91
CA SER A 127 -10.84 -5.19 -4.28
C SER A 127 -12.01 -5.06 -5.25
N ASN A 128 -13.18 -5.60 -4.85
CA ASN A 128 -14.38 -5.64 -5.67
C ASN A 128 -14.74 -4.26 -6.26
N GLY A 129 -15.04 -4.24 -7.56
CA GLY A 129 -15.40 -3.04 -8.33
C GLY A 129 -14.21 -2.28 -8.90
N ASN A 130 -12.98 -2.72 -8.66
CA ASN A 130 -11.76 -2.07 -9.16
C ASN A 130 -11.01 -2.96 -10.17
N SER A 131 -10.11 -2.36 -10.94
CA SER A 131 -9.25 -3.05 -11.90
C SER A 131 -7.79 -2.73 -11.63
N LEU A 132 -6.89 -3.70 -11.89
CA LEU A 132 -5.48 -3.38 -12.05
C LEU A 132 -5.30 -2.71 -13.42
N VAL A 133 -4.83 -1.46 -13.41
CA VAL A 133 -4.55 -0.71 -14.63
C VAL A 133 -3.05 -0.70 -14.86
N LEU A 134 -2.60 -1.37 -15.91
CA LEU A 134 -1.24 -1.27 -16.41
C LEU A 134 -1.21 -0.12 -17.42
N GLN A 135 -0.78 1.04 -16.96
CA GLN A 135 -0.66 2.22 -17.81
C GLN A 135 0.56 2.08 -18.72
N ASN A 136 0.36 2.31 -20.01
CA ASN A 136 1.44 2.24 -20.98
C ASN A 136 2.06 3.62 -21.18
N LYS A 137 3.40 3.68 -21.18
CA LYS A 137 4.14 4.90 -21.50
C LYS A 137 4.09 5.16 -23.00
N GLY A 138 3.60 6.33 -23.42
CA GLY A 138 3.72 6.79 -24.81
C GLY A 138 2.44 6.76 -25.66
N GLY A 139 1.25 6.89 -25.05
CA GLY A 139 0.00 7.13 -25.79
C GLY A 139 -0.72 5.89 -26.31
N TYR A 140 -0.28 4.69 -25.92
CA TYR A 140 -1.04 3.47 -26.13
C TYR A 140 -2.23 3.37 -25.16
N THR A 141 -3.23 2.55 -25.49
CA THR A 141 -4.34 2.27 -24.58
C THR A 141 -3.84 1.55 -23.33
N ASN A 142 -4.28 2.00 -22.16
CA ASN A 142 -4.05 1.29 -20.90
C ASN A 142 -4.61 -0.13 -21.00
N VAL A 143 -3.95 -1.04 -20.28
CA VAL A 143 -4.44 -2.41 -20.09
C VAL A 143 -5.19 -2.48 -18.77
N PHE A 144 -6.41 -2.99 -18.82
CA PHE A 144 -7.23 -3.27 -17.65
C PHE A 144 -7.28 -4.77 -17.44
N LEU A 145 -6.90 -5.21 -16.23
CA LEU A 145 -7.04 -6.59 -15.76
C LEU A 145 -8.04 -6.60 -14.62
N TYR A 146 -9.13 -7.34 -14.79
CA TYR A 146 -10.15 -7.51 -13.75
C TYR A 146 -10.83 -8.87 -13.85
N VAL A 147 -11.50 -9.26 -12.78
CA VAL A 147 -12.37 -10.43 -12.75
C VAL A 147 -13.81 -9.93 -12.87
N ASP A 148 -14.56 -10.46 -13.84
CA ASP A 148 -15.97 -10.09 -14.05
C ASP A 148 -16.90 -10.74 -13.01
N ALA A 149 -18.21 -10.50 -13.14
CA ALA A 149 -19.21 -11.03 -12.21
C ALA A 149 -19.33 -12.56 -12.25
N GLU A 150 -18.93 -13.16 -13.37
CA GLU A 150 -18.92 -14.60 -13.62
C GLU A 150 -17.62 -15.28 -13.19
N GLY A 151 -16.62 -14.52 -12.72
CA GLY A 151 -15.34 -15.04 -12.24
C GLY A 151 -14.28 -15.19 -13.35
N ASN A 152 -14.49 -14.64 -14.54
CA ASN A 152 -13.53 -14.70 -15.63
C ASN A 152 -12.51 -13.57 -15.53
N LEU A 153 -11.24 -13.89 -15.77
CA LEU A 153 -10.20 -12.89 -15.99
C LEU A 153 -10.43 -12.20 -17.34
N THR A 154 -10.70 -10.91 -17.31
CA THR A 154 -10.86 -10.07 -18.50
C THR A 154 -9.67 -9.14 -18.68
N TYR A 155 -9.19 -9.06 -19.93
CA TYR A 155 -8.19 -8.11 -20.40
C TYR A 155 -8.84 -7.15 -21.40
N LEU A 156 -8.83 -5.84 -21.11
CA LEU A 156 -9.31 -4.79 -22.03
C LEU A 156 -8.18 -3.81 -22.36
N GLY A 157 -8.01 -3.51 -23.66
CA GLY A 157 -7.13 -2.44 -24.16
C GLY A 157 -5.98 -2.94 -25.05
N GLY A 158 -6.02 -2.59 -26.34
CA GLY A 158 -4.94 -2.81 -27.31
C GLY A 158 -4.64 -4.28 -27.65
N ILE A 159 -3.79 -4.50 -28.66
CA ILE A 159 -3.25 -5.83 -28.99
C ILE A 159 -2.25 -6.20 -27.89
N GLY A 160 -2.67 -7.06 -26.95
CA GLY A 160 -1.78 -7.64 -25.95
C GLY A 160 -1.00 -8.81 -26.54
N THR A 161 0.32 -8.76 -26.49
CA THR A 161 1.16 -9.95 -26.74
C THR A 161 1.46 -10.61 -25.40
N PHE A 162 0.88 -11.79 -25.15
CA PHE A 162 1.28 -12.62 -24.02
C PHE A 162 2.54 -13.41 -24.39
N LYS A 163 3.69 -13.03 -23.84
CA LYS A 163 4.93 -13.81 -23.94
C LYS A 163 5.05 -14.71 -22.71
N GLY A 164 4.37 -15.85 -22.74
CA GLY A 164 4.34 -16.82 -21.65
C GLY A 164 3.54 -18.07 -22.03
N SER A 165 3.38 -19.00 -21.08
CA SER A 165 2.51 -20.16 -21.26
C SER A 165 1.11 -19.83 -20.73
N ILE A 166 0.09 -19.96 -21.57
CA ILE A 166 -1.31 -20.04 -21.12
C ILE A 166 -1.59 -21.53 -20.93
N VAL A 167 -1.78 -21.95 -19.68
CA VAL A 167 -2.14 -23.34 -19.37
C VAL A 167 -3.66 -23.42 -19.31
N ASN A 168 -4.26 -24.02 -20.33
CA ASN A 168 -5.66 -24.37 -20.29
C ASN A 168 -5.84 -25.68 -19.52
N THR A 169 -6.61 -25.67 -18.42
CA THR A 169 -6.86 -26.84 -17.57
C THR A 169 -8.20 -27.52 -17.88
N THR A 170 -8.98 -27.02 -18.83
CA THR A 170 -10.22 -27.68 -19.22
C THR A 170 -9.92 -29.01 -19.89
N ALA A 171 -10.48 -30.09 -19.33
CA ALA A 171 -10.39 -31.43 -19.91
C ALA A 171 -11.04 -31.47 -21.30
N ALA A 172 -10.51 -32.33 -22.18
CA ALA A 172 -11.11 -32.60 -23.48
C ALA A 172 -12.63 -32.87 -23.35
N PRO A 173 -13.45 -32.31 -24.25
CA PRO A 173 -14.88 -32.57 -24.21
C PRO A 173 -15.14 -34.07 -24.39
N SER A 174 -16.05 -34.61 -23.59
CA SER A 174 -16.40 -36.04 -23.62
C SER A 174 -16.98 -36.50 -24.97
N SER A 175 -17.50 -35.57 -25.78
CA SER A 175 -17.94 -35.79 -27.15
C SER A 175 -18.01 -34.48 -27.94
N SER A 176 -18.19 -34.58 -29.26
CA SER A 176 -18.45 -33.41 -30.12
C SER A 176 -19.72 -32.62 -29.77
N GLN A 177 -20.59 -33.19 -28.92
CA GLN A 177 -21.86 -32.60 -28.48
C GLN A 177 -21.89 -32.28 -26.98
N ALA A 178 -20.75 -32.39 -26.29
CA ALA A 178 -20.66 -32.07 -24.87
C ALA A 178 -21.03 -30.60 -24.61
N SER A 179 -21.61 -30.32 -23.44
CA SER A 179 -22.08 -28.98 -23.07
C SER A 179 -20.97 -27.94 -23.24
N CYS A 180 -21.24 -26.88 -24.00
CA CYS A 180 -20.31 -25.77 -24.19
C CYS A 180 -20.99 -24.51 -24.70
N LYS A 181 -20.30 -23.37 -24.58
CA LYS A 181 -20.69 -22.08 -25.16
C LYS A 181 -19.70 -21.65 -26.22
N ALA A 182 -20.22 -21.02 -27.29
CA ALA A 182 -19.40 -20.55 -28.40
C ALA A 182 -18.22 -19.69 -27.90
N GLY A 183 -17.02 -19.98 -28.39
CA GLY A 183 -15.78 -19.31 -27.96
C GLY A 183 -15.06 -19.96 -26.77
N GLN A 184 -15.61 -21.03 -26.17
CA GLN A 184 -14.86 -21.86 -25.23
C GLN A 184 -13.82 -22.71 -25.97
N PHE A 185 -12.66 -22.88 -25.35
CA PHE A 185 -11.57 -23.73 -25.85
C PHE A 185 -11.17 -24.75 -24.81
N ALA A 186 -10.77 -25.94 -25.26
CA ALA A 186 -10.18 -26.97 -24.43
C ALA A 186 -8.98 -27.59 -25.15
N ASP A 187 -8.06 -28.17 -24.40
CA ASP A 187 -6.83 -28.73 -24.95
C ASP A 187 -6.54 -30.08 -24.30
N ASP A 188 -6.05 -31.03 -25.09
CA ASP A 188 -5.42 -32.25 -24.58
C ASP A 188 -4.06 -32.47 -25.25
N ALA A 189 -3.42 -33.60 -24.94
CA ALA A 189 -2.10 -33.93 -25.48
C ALA A 189 -2.05 -34.03 -27.02
N ASN A 190 -3.20 -34.19 -27.70
CA ASN A 190 -3.29 -34.48 -29.13
C ASN A 190 -4.07 -33.42 -29.92
N TYR A 191 -5.01 -32.71 -29.29
CA TYR A 191 -5.92 -31.80 -29.97
C TYR A 191 -6.15 -30.48 -29.22
N HIS A 192 -6.34 -29.43 -30.01
CA HIS A 192 -7.03 -28.21 -29.60
C HIS A 192 -8.52 -28.32 -29.96
N TYR A 193 -9.41 -28.00 -29.04
CA TYR A 193 -10.86 -28.02 -29.21
C TYR A 193 -11.43 -26.60 -29.13
N ALA A 194 -12.35 -26.28 -30.04
CA ALA A 194 -13.08 -25.02 -30.03
C ALA A 194 -14.59 -25.29 -30.10
N CYS A 195 -15.35 -24.69 -29.19
CA CYS A 195 -16.80 -24.70 -29.24
C CYS A 195 -17.25 -23.63 -30.25
N ILE A 196 -17.78 -24.06 -31.39
CA ILE A 196 -18.14 -23.16 -32.51
C ILE A 196 -19.60 -22.67 -32.43
N ALA A 197 -20.42 -23.37 -31.66
CA ALA A 197 -21.81 -23.06 -31.34
C ALA A 197 -22.17 -23.82 -30.06
N ASP A 198 -23.27 -23.46 -29.41
CA ASP A 198 -23.71 -24.15 -28.18
C ASP A 198 -23.71 -25.68 -28.37
N ASN A 199 -23.02 -26.37 -27.46
CA ASN A 199 -22.86 -27.83 -27.45
C ASN A 199 -22.29 -28.41 -28.75
N SER A 200 -21.43 -27.67 -29.47
CA SER A 200 -20.85 -28.10 -30.74
C SER A 200 -19.34 -27.87 -30.76
N TRP A 201 -18.59 -28.93 -30.47
CA TRP A 201 -17.12 -28.91 -30.48
C TRP A 201 -16.55 -29.27 -31.84
N LYS A 202 -15.52 -28.54 -32.26
CA LYS A 202 -14.59 -28.90 -33.33
C LYS A 202 -13.19 -29.07 -32.74
N ARG A 203 -12.33 -29.81 -33.42
CA ARG A 203 -10.95 -30.02 -32.98
C ARG A 203 -9.95 -29.95 -34.13
N VAL A 204 -8.73 -29.55 -33.83
CA VAL A 204 -7.56 -29.61 -34.71
C VAL A 204 -6.45 -30.36 -33.99
N GLY A 205 -5.77 -31.28 -34.68
CA GLY A 205 -4.64 -32.02 -34.11
C GLY A 205 -3.40 -31.14 -34.04
N TRP A 206 -2.61 -31.27 -32.97
CA TRP A 206 -1.34 -30.53 -32.82
C TRP A 206 -0.30 -30.90 -33.87
N SER A 207 -0.36 -32.12 -34.41
CA SER A 207 0.48 -32.55 -35.52
C SER A 207 -0.31 -33.43 -36.50
N SER A 208 0.08 -33.39 -37.77
CA SER A 208 -0.35 -34.35 -38.79
C SER A 208 0.83 -35.20 -39.31
N GLY A 209 2.02 -35.07 -38.70
CA GLY A 209 3.30 -35.69 -39.10
C GLY A 209 4.46 -35.06 -38.32
N SER A 210 5.62 -35.72 -38.30
CA SER A 210 6.83 -35.33 -37.55
C SER A 210 7.27 -33.88 -37.79
N TRP A 211 7.66 -33.19 -36.71
CA TRP A 211 8.24 -31.85 -36.69
C TRP A 211 9.52 -31.72 -37.53
#